data_AF-M0CVR8-F1
#
_entry.id   AF-M0CVR8-F1
#
_cell.length_a   1.000
_cell.length_b   1.000
_cell.length_c   1.000
_cell.angle_alpha   90.00
_cell.angle_beta   90.00
_cell.angle_gamma   90.00
#
_symmetry.space_group_name_H-M   'P 1'
#
loop_
_entity.id
_entity.type
_entity.pdbx_description
1 polymer ?
#
loop_
_entity_poly.entity_id
_entity_poly.type
_entity_poly.pdbx_seq_one_letter_code
_entity_poly.pdbx_strand_id
1 'polypeptide(L)'
;MSGLSAPTGPYAVVCARTAREPVPLAGERFDSREDAERAADMADEYHSALRRYDPEAPRHHLIVRDAAGPPAPRSNADSDVRLRYVAFCHDVSGAVFEALSETGFRAAESAAMETYLTLAEVVEDRDDFCLAMLWSAMNELDIGLDAADQRTVVDAAAELFGGTTRGATRPAPTVGSALERTLARLDEASFLDGYDVAACAGGDAWEATFADYALAERTGRLPTLPIAVDLVRRLPDRPVAFTEATPLADRRWRLRVEAVDLSDSNADDPAGLVSLDAADEGRLNETDYRL
;
A
#
# COMPACT_ATOMS: atom_id res chain seq x y z
N MET A 1 17.08 24.05 -16.66
CA MET A 1 18.09 23.29 -15.88
C MET A 1 19.53 23.81 -16.06
N SER A 2 19.92 24.34 -17.23
CA SER A 2 21.29 24.83 -17.51
C SER A 2 21.82 25.98 -16.64
N GLY A 3 21.03 26.53 -15.72
CA GLY A 3 21.46 27.59 -14.79
C GLY A 3 22.04 27.09 -13.47
N LEU A 4 21.85 25.80 -13.14
CA LEU A 4 22.30 25.19 -11.87
C LEU A 4 23.50 24.26 -12.03
N SER A 5 23.83 23.88 -13.28
CA SER A 5 24.89 22.93 -13.57
C SER A 5 26.28 23.57 -13.56
N ALA A 6 27.27 22.80 -13.15
CA ALA A 6 28.68 23.11 -13.16
C ALA A 6 29.47 22.05 -13.96
N PRO A 7 30.59 22.38 -14.61
CA PRO A 7 31.31 21.43 -15.48
C PRO A 7 31.91 20.22 -14.76
N THR A 8 32.26 20.34 -13.48
CA THR A 8 32.99 19.33 -12.71
C THR A 8 32.56 19.28 -11.24
N GLY A 9 31.33 19.69 -10.94
CA GLY A 9 30.83 19.72 -9.57
C GLY A 9 30.85 18.33 -8.92
N PRO A 10 31.10 18.23 -7.59
CA PRO A 10 31.21 16.93 -6.91
C PRO A 10 29.86 16.24 -6.73
N TYR A 11 28.74 16.90 -7.04
CA TYR A 11 27.41 16.33 -6.89
C TYR A 11 26.80 15.97 -8.25
N ALA A 12 26.10 14.85 -8.30
CA ALA A 12 25.29 14.43 -9.42
C ALA A 12 23.92 13.97 -8.91
N VAL A 13 22.89 14.09 -9.73
CA VAL A 13 21.57 13.56 -9.43
C VAL A 13 21.39 12.27 -10.19
N VAL A 14 21.10 11.20 -9.47
CA VAL A 14 20.86 9.88 -10.05
C VAL A 14 19.49 9.38 -9.62
N CYS A 15 18.90 8.51 -10.40
CA CYS A 15 17.77 7.74 -9.95
C CYS A 15 18.26 6.74 -8.88
N ALA A 16 17.69 6.79 -7.67
CA ALA A 16 17.99 5.90 -6.56
C ALA A 16 17.90 4.42 -6.95
N ARG A 17 16.96 4.09 -7.84
CA ARG A 17 16.69 2.75 -8.34
C ARG A 17 17.74 2.23 -9.31
N THR A 18 18.21 3.05 -10.25
CA THR A 18 19.07 2.59 -11.35
C THR A 18 20.52 3.08 -11.25
N ALA A 19 20.79 4.01 -10.34
CA ALA A 19 22.03 4.78 -10.23
C ALA A 19 22.43 5.47 -11.56
N ARG A 20 21.50 5.59 -12.52
CA ARG A 20 21.69 6.32 -13.76
C ARG A 20 21.16 7.74 -13.60
N GLU A 21 21.83 8.66 -14.27
CA GLU A 21 21.39 10.05 -14.38
C GLU A 21 20.23 10.07 -15.39
N PRO A 22 18.99 10.38 -14.96
CA PRO A 22 17.84 10.39 -15.85
C PRO A 22 17.85 11.65 -16.70
N VAL A 23 17.18 11.63 -17.85
CA VAL A 23 17.02 12.84 -18.68
C VAL A 23 16.01 13.75 -18.00
N PRO A 24 16.34 15.02 -17.66
CA PRO A 24 17.34 15.85 -18.35
C PRO A 24 18.64 16.07 -17.57
N LEU A 25 18.87 15.35 -16.47
CA LEU A 25 20.05 15.43 -15.60
C LEU A 25 21.25 14.60 -16.11
N ALA A 26 21.07 13.84 -17.19
CA ALA A 26 22.11 12.99 -17.77
C ALA A 26 23.35 13.80 -18.19
N GLY A 27 24.47 13.55 -17.52
CA GLY A 27 25.75 14.22 -17.72
C GLY A 27 25.93 15.50 -16.89
N GLU A 28 24.92 15.95 -16.16
CA GLU A 28 24.96 17.20 -15.40
C GLU A 28 25.67 17.02 -14.05
N ARG A 29 26.40 18.04 -13.61
CA ARG A 29 27.10 18.06 -12.32
C ARG A 29 26.78 19.35 -11.58
N PHE A 30 26.92 19.34 -10.26
CA PHE A 30 26.51 20.46 -9.40
C PHE A 30 27.59 20.75 -8.37
N ASP A 31 27.87 22.04 -8.15
CA ASP A 31 28.90 22.49 -7.21
C ASP A 31 28.49 22.32 -5.75
N SER A 32 27.18 22.35 -5.48
CA SER A 32 26.61 22.16 -4.14
C SER A 32 25.52 21.08 -4.12
N ARG A 33 25.36 20.44 -2.96
CA ARG A 33 24.27 19.49 -2.72
C ARG A 33 22.90 20.15 -2.88
N GLU A 34 22.78 21.41 -2.47
CA GLU A 34 21.54 22.19 -2.56
C GLU A 34 21.14 22.48 -4.01
N ASP A 35 22.10 22.79 -4.88
CA ASP A 35 21.83 22.98 -6.32
C ASP A 35 21.43 21.65 -6.99
N ALA A 36 22.03 20.53 -6.56
CA ALA A 36 21.65 19.20 -7.01
C ALA A 36 20.23 18.80 -6.52
N GLU A 37 19.86 19.12 -5.28
CA GLU A 37 18.51 18.90 -4.75
C GLU A 37 17.48 19.70 -5.55
N ARG A 38 17.74 21.01 -5.76
CA ARG A 38 16.87 21.85 -6.60
C ARG A 38 16.76 21.33 -8.04
N ALA A 39 17.83 20.78 -8.59
CA ALA A 39 17.79 20.17 -9.92
C ALA A 39 17.02 18.83 -9.96
N ALA A 40 17.05 18.06 -8.87
CA ALA A 40 16.24 16.86 -8.70
C ALA A 40 14.75 17.21 -8.68
N ASP A 41 14.34 18.19 -7.87
CA ASP A 41 12.94 18.64 -7.78
C ASP A 41 12.41 19.10 -9.15
N MET A 42 13.19 19.91 -9.88
CA MET A 42 12.83 20.35 -11.24
C MET A 42 12.71 19.18 -12.24
N ALA A 43 13.52 18.14 -12.09
CA ALA A 43 13.46 16.97 -12.95
C ALA A 43 12.27 16.05 -12.59
N ASP A 44 11.88 15.98 -11.32
CA ASP A 44 10.65 15.30 -10.89
C ASP A 44 9.41 16.00 -11.43
N GLU A 45 9.38 17.33 -11.44
CA GLU A 45 8.33 18.11 -12.12
C GLU A 45 8.30 17.84 -13.62
N TYR A 46 9.46 17.78 -14.28
CA TYR A 46 9.57 17.46 -15.70
C TYR A 46 9.02 16.06 -16.03
N HIS A 47 9.40 15.03 -15.28
CA HIS A 47 8.90 13.67 -15.49
C HIS A 47 7.42 13.55 -15.14
N SER A 48 6.94 14.30 -14.15
CA SER A 48 5.51 14.37 -13.83
C SER A 48 4.70 15.02 -14.94
N ALA A 49 5.25 16.05 -15.60
CA ALA A 49 4.64 16.66 -16.78
C ALA A 49 4.66 15.72 -17.99
N LEU A 50 5.77 15.00 -18.22
CA LEU A 50 5.88 14.00 -19.30
C LEU A 50 4.83 12.91 -19.17
N ARG A 51 4.56 12.42 -17.95
CA ARG A 51 3.54 11.39 -17.69
C ARG A 51 2.12 11.78 -18.05
N ARG A 52 1.85 13.08 -18.24
CA ARG A 52 0.55 13.53 -18.78
C ARG A 52 0.39 13.22 -20.27
N TYR A 53 1.50 13.04 -20.99
CA TYR A 53 1.53 12.80 -22.43
C TYR A 53 1.97 11.38 -22.80
N ASP A 54 2.85 10.79 -21.98
CA ASP A 54 3.29 9.41 -22.09
C ASP A 54 3.14 8.74 -20.72
N PRO A 55 1.98 8.10 -20.45
CA PRO A 55 1.70 7.45 -19.16
C PRO A 55 2.72 6.37 -18.79
N GLU A 56 3.38 5.76 -19.79
CA GLU A 56 4.41 4.72 -19.62
C GLU A 56 5.78 5.31 -19.23
N ALA A 57 5.91 6.65 -19.18
CA ALA A 57 7.17 7.30 -18.84
C ALA A 57 7.64 6.91 -17.42
N PRO A 58 8.89 6.44 -17.25
CA PRO A 58 9.38 5.91 -15.98
C PRO A 58 9.26 6.89 -14.82
N ARG A 59 8.85 6.38 -13.65
CA ARG A 59 9.01 7.09 -12.37
C ARG A 59 10.46 6.97 -11.90
N HIS A 60 11.10 8.10 -11.64
CA HIS A 60 12.43 8.17 -11.07
C HIS A 60 12.30 8.69 -9.64
N HIS A 61 12.85 7.97 -8.67
CA HIS A 61 13.13 8.53 -7.36
C HIS A 61 14.51 9.17 -7.44
N LEU A 62 14.60 10.49 -7.47
CA LEU A 62 15.85 11.21 -7.67
C LEU A 62 16.56 11.47 -6.35
N ILE A 63 17.86 11.15 -6.29
CA ILE A 63 18.70 11.38 -5.12
C ILE A 63 19.99 12.08 -5.51
N VAL A 64 20.50 12.90 -4.60
CA VAL A 64 21.81 13.53 -4.76
C VAL A 64 22.90 12.57 -4.30
N ARG A 65 23.87 12.35 -5.18
CA ARG A 65 25.05 11.53 -4.93
C ARG A 65 26.32 12.40 -4.96
N ASP A 66 27.23 12.10 -4.05
CA ASP A 66 28.62 12.54 -4.14
C ASP A 66 29.38 11.68 -5.17
N ALA A 67 29.81 12.32 -6.25
CA ALA A 67 30.53 11.72 -7.37
C ALA A 67 31.98 11.34 -7.00
N ALA A 68 32.52 11.79 -5.85
CA ALA A 68 33.85 11.45 -5.38
C ALA A 68 33.93 10.12 -4.58
N GLY A 69 32.79 9.46 -4.30
CA GLY A 69 32.74 8.18 -3.60
C GLY A 69 32.85 6.95 -4.54
N PRO A 70 33.52 5.84 -4.11
CA PRO A 70 33.62 4.62 -4.90
C PRO A 70 32.23 4.14 -5.35
N PRO A 71 32.09 3.51 -6.54
CA PRO A 71 30.81 2.99 -7.00
C PRO A 71 30.28 2.00 -5.98
N ALA A 72 29.13 2.32 -5.39
CA ALA A 72 28.39 1.38 -4.56
C ALA A 72 28.17 0.08 -5.36
N PRO A 73 28.23 -1.09 -4.72
CA PRO A 73 27.92 -2.35 -5.40
C PRO A 73 26.57 -2.23 -6.12
N ARG A 74 26.50 -2.74 -7.36
CA ARG A 74 25.27 -2.77 -8.18
C ARG A 74 24.19 -3.46 -7.33
N SER A 75 23.23 -2.71 -6.82
CA SER A 75 22.25 -3.25 -5.87
C SER A 75 21.21 -4.09 -6.62
N ASN A 76 21.05 -5.34 -6.22
CA ASN A 76 19.85 -6.16 -6.42
C ASN A 76 18.59 -5.57 -5.74
N ALA A 77 18.64 -4.33 -5.24
CA ALA A 77 17.57 -3.74 -4.44
C ALA A 77 16.24 -3.62 -5.19
N ASP A 78 16.25 -3.29 -6.49
CA ASP A 78 15.01 -3.18 -7.29
C ASP A 78 14.38 -4.55 -7.58
N SER A 79 15.20 -5.57 -7.86
CA SER A 79 14.71 -6.95 -7.93
C SER A 79 14.23 -7.44 -6.57
N ASP A 80 14.89 -7.05 -5.48
CA ASP A 80 14.51 -7.45 -4.13
C ASP A 80 13.21 -6.76 -3.67
N VAL A 81 12.97 -5.52 -4.09
CA VAL A 81 11.71 -4.79 -3.86
C VAL A 81 10.58 -5.42 -4.68
N ARG A 82 10.78 -5.61 -5.98
CA ARG A 82 9.79 -6.28 -6.85
C ARG A 82 9.46 -7.68 -6.35
N LEU A 83 10.47 -8.46 -5.95
CA LEU A 83 10.26 -9.81 -5.42
C LEU A 83 9.47 -9.77 -4.10
N ARG A 84 9.71 -8.79 -3.22
CA ARG A 84 8.95 -8.62 -1.98
C ARG A 84 7.49 -8.23 -2.24
N TYR A 85 7.28 -7.29 -3.15
CA TYR A 85 5.95 -6.86 -3.57
C TYR A 85 5.13 -8.01 -4.14
N VAL A 86 5.70 -8.72 -5.13
CA VAL A 86 5.06 -9.88 -5.77
C VAL A 86 4.85 -11.00 -4.77
N ALA A 87 5.81 -11.28 -3.89
CA ALA A 87 5.68 -12.30 -2.85
C ALA A 87 4.54 -11.95 -1.87
N PHE A 88 4.47 -10.72 -1.38
CA PHE A 88 3.39 -10.28 -0.49
C PHE A 88 2.03 -10.45 -1.14
N CYS A 89 1.88 -10.01 -2.40
CA CYS A 89 0.62 -10.15 -3.12
C CYS A 89 0.24 -11.62 -3.35
N HIS A 90 1.20 -12.48 -3.70
CA HIS A 90 0.95 -13.91 -3.86
C HIS A 90 0.61 -14.60 -2.54
N ASP A 91 1.28 -14.24 -1.45
CA ASP A 91 1.01 -14.82 -0.13
C ASP A 91 -0.41 -14.47 0.32
N VAL A 92 -0.84 -13.22 0.16
CA VAL A 92 -2.21 -12.80 0.49
C VAL A 92 -3.23 -13.48 -0.43
N SER A 93 -3.03 -13.43 -1.74
CA SER A 93 -3.95 -14.06 -2.70
C SER A 93 -4.05 -15.57 -2.45
N GLY A 94 -2.92 -16.25 -2.25
CA GLY A 94 -2.89 -17.68 -1.95
C GLY A 94 -3.64 -18.02 -0.67
N ALA A 95 -3.43 -17.26 0.40
CA ALA A 95 -4.16 -17.44 1.65
C ALA A 95 -5.68 -17.23 1.49
N VAL A 96 -6.11 -16.24 0.70
CA VAL A 96 -7.53 -15.96 0.45
C VAL A 96 -8.18 -17.05 -0.39
N PHE A 97 -7.55 -17.51 -1.47
CA PHE A 97 -8.09 -18.58 -2.31
C PHE A 97 -8.16 -19.92 -1.57
N GLU A 98 -7.14 -20.23 -0.75
CA GLU A 98 -7.16 -21.39 0.11
C GLU A 98 -8.26 -21.27 1.18
N ALA A 99 -8.42 -20.10 1.81
CA ALA A 99 -9.50 -19.85 2.75
C ALA A 99 -10.89 -20.04 2.12
N LEU A 100 -11.12 -19.53 0.90
CA LEU A 100 -12.38 -19.75 0.16
C LEU A 100 -12.63 -21.22 -0.12
N SER A 101 -11.56 -21.96 -0.43
CA SER A 101 -11.59 -23.40 -0.61
C SER A 101 -11.98 -24.16 0.67
N GLU A 102 -11.39 -23.81 1.82
CA GLU A 102 -11.62 -24.45 3.12
C GLU A 102 -12.99 -24.11 3.73
N THR A 103 -13.41 -22.85 3.60
CA THR A 103 -14.69 -22.35 4.15
C THR A 103 -15.90 -22.69 3.27
N GLY A 104 -15.66 -23.13 2.02
CA GLY A 104 -16.70 -23.65 1.13
C GLY A 104 -17.38 -22.59 0.24
N PHE A 105 -16.89 -21.36 0.19
CA PHE A 105 -17.43 -20.28 -0.66
C PHE A 105 -17.00 -20.40 -2.12
N ARG A 106 -17.32 -21.54 -2.75
CA ARG A 106 -16.94 -21.89 -4.14
C ARG A 106 -17.47 -20.94 -5.19
N ALA A 107 -18.62 -20.31 -4.94
CA ALA A 107 -19.20 -19.32 -5.84
C ALA A 107 -18.34 -18.05 -5.91
N ALA A 108 -17.93 -17.52 -4.76
CA ALA A 108 -17.03 -16.36 -4.69
C ALA A 108 -15.64 -16.70 -5.24
N GLU A 109 -15.10 -17.89 -4.95
CA GLU A 109 -13.84 -18.38 -5.53
C GLU A 109 -13.88 -18.41 -7.06
N SER A 110 -14.94 -19.00 -7.64
CA SER A 110 -15.12 -19.12 -9.09
C SER A 110 -15.28 -17.75 -9.73
N ALA A 111 -16.12 -16.90 -9.17
CA ALA A 111 -16.34 -15.54 -9.65
C ALA A 111 -15.04 -14.74 -9.64
N ALA A 112 -14.24 -14.83 -8.57
CA ALA A 112 -12.97 -14.10 -8.47
C ALA A 112 -11.99 -14.54 -9.56
N MET A 113 -12.00 -15.83 -9.90
CA MET A 113 -11.13 -16.38 -10.94
C MET A 113 -11.60 -16.00 -12.35
N GLU A 114 -12.91 -15.96 -12.60
CA GLU A 114 -13.49 -15.46 -13.85
C GLU A 114 -13.21 -13.97 -14.07
N THR A 115 -13.40 -13.15 -13.02
CA THR A 115 -13.07 -11.72 -13.03
C THR A 115 -11.57 -11.50 -13.28
N TYR A 116 -10.71 -12.27 -12.61
CA TYR A 116 -9.26 -12.22 -12.83
C TYR A 116 -8.88 -12.60 -14.27
N LEU A 117 -9.41 -13.69 -14.82
CA LEU A 117 -9.11 -14.11 -16.19
C LEU A 117 -9.50 -13.04 -17.20
N THR A 118 -10.66 -12.40 -16.99
CA THR A 118 -11.13 -11.28 -17.83
C THR A 118 -10.17 -10.09 -17.77
N LEU A 119 -9.70 -9.72 -16.57
CA LEU A 119 -8.73 -8.63 -16.41
C LEU A 119 -7.36 -8.99 -16.96
N ALA A 120 -6.93 -10.24 -16.81
CA ALA A 120 -5.64 -10.71 -17.27
C ALA A 120 -5.49 -10.65 -18.81
N GLU A 121 -6.60 -10.63 -19.56
CA GLU A 121 -6.55 -10.43 -21.01
C GLU A 121 -6.11 -9.01 -21.42
N VAL A 122 -6.26 -8.02 -20.54
CA VAL A 122 -5.97 -6.60 -20.82
C VAL A 122 -4.78 -6.04 -20.03
N VAL A 123 -4.23 -6.81 -19.09
CA VAL A 123 -3.09 -6.41 -18.27
C VAL A 123 -1.78 -6.69 -19.02
N GLU A 124 -0.96 -5.65 -19.22
CA GLU A 124 0.32 -5.74 -19.93
C GLU A 124 1.52 -5.86 -18.98
N ASP A 125 1.46 -5.26 -17.78
CA ASP A 125 2.51 -5.40 -16.77
C ASP A 125 2.32 -6.67 -15.93
N ARG A 126 3.43 -7.36 -15.66
CA ARG A 126 3.42 -8.56 -14.83
C ARG A 126 3.06 -8.29 -13.37
N ASP A 127 3.45 -7.13 -12.83
CA ASP A 127 3.16 -6.78 -11.44
C ASP A 127 1.66 -6.46 -11.24
N ASP A 128 1.01 -6.00 -12.31
CA ASP A 128 -0.43 -5.77 -12.36
C ASP A 128 -1.24 -7.07 -12.39
N PHE A 129 -0.70 -8.20 -12.83
CA PHE A 129 -1.43 -9.48 -12.72
C PHE A 129 -1.69 -9.87 -11.26
N CYS A 130 -0.71 -9.64 -10.39
CA CYS A 130 -0.84 -9.95 -8.97
C CYS A 130 -1.90 -9.04 -8.33
N LEU A 131 -1.86 -7.73 -8.64
CA LEU A 131 -2.88 -6.79 -8.20
C LEU A 131 -4.26 -7.11 -8.78
N ALA A 132 -4.36 -7.46 -10.07
CA ALA A 132 -5.62 -7.81 -10.71
C ALA A 132 -6.25 -9.04 -10.05
N MET A 133 -5.44 -10.05 -9.69
CA MET A 133 -5.92 -11.22 -8.95
C MET A 133 -6.46 -10.84 -7.57
N LEU A 134 -5.69 -10.08 -6.80
CA LEU A 134 -6.08 -9.66 -5.45
C LEU A 134 -7.31 -8.74 -5.49
N TRP A 135 -7.35 -7.82 -6.45
CA TRP A 135 -8.52 -6.96 -6.71
C TRP A 135 -9.76 -7.78 -7.05
N SER A 136 -9.63 -8.80 -7.91
CA SER A 136 -10.75 -9.66 -8.30
C SER A 136 -11.30 -10.42 -7.09
N ALA A 137 -10.42 -10.98 -6.25
CA ALA A 137 -10.84 -11.61 -5.01
C ALA A 137 -11.59 -10.63 -4.10
N MET A 138 -11.03 -9.44 -3.84
CA MET A 138 -11.69 -8.44 -3.01
C MET A 138 -13.06 -8.01 -3.57
N ASN A 139 -13.15 -7.75 -4.88
CA ASN A 139 -14.38 -7.33 -5.53
C ASN A 139 -15.49 -8.37 -5.36
N GLU A 140 -15.18 -9.65 -5.59
CA GLU A 140 -16.18 -10.72 -5.50
C GLU A 140 -16.54 -11.10 -4.07
N LEU A 141 -15.62 -10.95 -3.11
CA LEU A 141 -15.95 -11.10 -1.69
C LEU A 141 -16.90 -10.00 -1.23
N ASP A 142 -16.67 -8.78 -1.69
CA ASP A 142 -17.49 -7.62 -1.35
C ASP A 142 -18.90 -7.69 -1.97
N ILE A 143 -19.02 -8.25 -3.17
CA ILE A 143 -20.31 -8.47 -3.85
C ILE A 143 -21.03 -9.71 -3.30
N GLY A 144 -20.29 -10.79 -3.06
CA GLY A 144 -20.83 -12.12 -2.87
C GLY A 144 -21.04 -12.55 -1.42
N LEU A 145 -20.37 -11.93 -0.46
CA LEU A 145 -20.39 -12.33 0.94
C LEU A 145 -20.87 -11.18 1.84
N ASP A 146 -21.65 -11.52 2.87
CA ASP A 146 -21.98 -10.60 3.95
C ASP A 146 -20.82 -10.44 4.95
N ALA A 147 -20.95 -9.54 5.93
CA ALA A 147 -19.88 -9.24 6.89
C ALA A 147 -19.43 -10.47 7.70
N ALA A 148 -20.36 -11.38 8.06
CA ALA A 148 -20.04 -12.57 8.84
C ALA A 148 -19.28 -13.60 8.00
N ASP A 149 -19.68 -13.79 6.75
CA ASP A 149 -19.00 -14.66 5.80
C ASP A 149 -17.62 -14.09 5.41
N GLN A 150 -17.52 -12.78 5.18
CA GLN A 150 -16.24 -12.09 4.96
C GLN A 150 -15.27 -12.30 6.12
N ARG A 151 -15.76 -12.14 7.36
CA ARG A 151 -14.96 -12.41 8.55
C ARG A 151 -14.47 -13.85 8.61
N THR A 152 -15.35 -14.80 8.31
CA THR A 152 -14.99 -16.23 8.27
C THR A 152 -13.85 -16.50 7.29
N VAL A 153 -13.90 -15.89 6.10
CA VAL A 153 -12.82 -15.99 5.10
C VAL A 153 -11.54 -15.32 5.57
N VAL A 154 -11.63 -14.12 6.16
CA VAL A 154 -10.44 -13.37 6.62
C VAL A 154 -9.76 -14.04 7.80
N ASP A 155 -10.50 -14.60 8.75
CA ASP A 155 -9.96 -15.36 9.87
C ASP A 155 -9.20 -16.60 9.36
N ALA A 156 -9.78 -17.36 8.43
CA ALA A 156 -9.11 -18.50 7.80
C ALA A 156 -7.87 -18.08 6.99
N ALA A 157 -7.96 -17.01 6.20
CA ALA A 157 -6.83 -16.49 5.43
C ALA A 157 -5.71 -15.99 6.35
N ALA A 158 -6.02 -15.37 7.48
CA ALA A 158 -5.05 -14.90 8.45
C ALA A 158 -4.24 -16.05 9.09
N GLU A 159 -4.90 -17.19 9.36
CA GLU A 159 -4.23 -18.41 9.83
C GLU A 159 -3.27 -18.98 8.78
N LEU A 160 -3.69 -19.02 7.52
CA LEU A 160 -2.91 -19.55 6.39
C LEU A 160 -1.74 -18.63 6.00
N PHE A 161 -1.94 -17.32 6.06
CA PHE A 161 -0.92 -16.29 5.77
C PHE A 161 0.22 -16.29 6.79
N GLY A 162 -0.07 -16.76 8.01
CA GLY A 162 0.89 -16.90 9.09
C GLY A 162 1.49 -18.29 9.20
N GLY A 163 2.42 -18.64 8.30
CA GLY A 163 3.27 -19.81 8.48
C GLY A 163 3.75 -19.91 9.95
N THR A 164 3.52 -21.07 10.57
CA THR A 164 3.52 -21.32 12.03
C THR A 164 4.77 -20.81 12.73
N THR A 165 4.80 -19.52 13.07
CA THR A 165 5.90 -18.92 13.84
C THR A 165 5.57 -19.03 15.33
N ARG A 166 5.45 -20.27 15.82
CA ARG A 166 5.39 -20.58 17.25
C ARG A 166 6.81 -20.50 17.81
N GLY A 167 7.17 -19.40 18.46
CA GLY A 167 8.50 -19.31 19.05
C GLY A 167 8.91 -17.96 19.59
N ALA A 168 8.09 -17.31 20.42
CA ALA A 168 8.56 -16.38 21.44
C ALA A 168 7.41 -16.00 22.39
N THR A 169 7.66 -16.00 23.69
CA THR A 169 6.78 -15.43 24.72
C THR A 169 6.85 -13.91 24.64
N ARG A 170 6.24 -13.33 23.60
CA ARG A 170 6.08 -11.88 23.47
C ARG A 170 4.78 -11.48 24.17
N PRO A 171 4.71 -10.32 24.85
CA PRO A 171 3.43 -9.80 25.32
C PRO A 171 2.42 -9.72 24.18
N ALA A 172 1.17 -10.08 24.48
CA ALA A 172 0.07 -10.03 23.53
C ALA A 172 -0.02 -8.61 22.93
N PRO A 173 -0.06 -8.48 21.60
CA PRO A 173 -0.06 -7.18 20.97
C PRO A 173 -1.37 -6.42 21.24
N THR A 174 -1.26 -5.11 21.44
CA THR A 174 -2.42 -4.20 21.35
C THR A 174 -2.79 -3.99 19.88
N VAL A 175 -4.04 -3.60 19.60
CA VAL A 175 -4.50 -3.31 18.22
C VAL A 175 -3.61 -2.26 17.56
N GLY A 176 -3.36 -1.12 18.21
CA GLY A 176 -2.46 -0.09 17.67
C GLY A 176 -1.07 -0.61 17.32
N SER A 177 -0.45 -1.41 18.21
CA SER A 177 0.88 -1.98 17.92
C SER A 177 0.85 -3.03 16.80
N ALA A 178 -0.27 -3.73 16.63
CA ALA A 178 -0.46 -4.71 15.57
C ALA A 178 -0.65 -4.00 14.22
N LEU A 179 -1.47 -2.96 14.19
CA LEU A 179 -1.70 -2.09 13.04
C LEU A 179 -0.39 -1.44 12.56
N GLU A 180 0.41 -0.88 13.49
CA GLU A 180 1.73 -0.32 13.17
C GLU A 180 2.66 -1.36 12.53
N ARG A 181 2.71 -2.58 13.07
CA ARG A 181 3.50 -3.68 12.47
C ARG A 181 2.95 -4.20 11.15
N THR A 182 1.64 -4.06 10.92
CA THR A 182 1.02 -4.39 9.65
C THR A 182 1.44 -3.38 8.59
N LEU A 183 1.27 -2.08 8.86
CA LEU A 183 1.68 -1.03 7.92
C LEU A 183 3.20 -1.04 7.66
N ALA A 184 4.01 -1.31 8.69
CA ALA A 184 5.45 -1.53 8.55
C ALA A 184 5.77 -2.65 7.55
N ARG A 185 5.04 -3.78 7.61
CA ARG A 185 5.26 -4.90 6.68
C ARG A 185 4.85 -4.53 5.25
N LEU A 186 3.76 -3.78 5.08
CA LEU A 186 3.33 -3.31 3.77
C LEU A 186 4.32 -2.31 3.17
N ASP A 187 4.87 -1.39 3.98
CA ASP A 187 5.93 -0.45 3.59
C ASP A 187 7.23 -1.18 3.20
N GLU A 188 7.66 -2.16 4.00
CA GLU A 188 8.83 -3.02 3.70
C GLU A 188 8.66 -3.85 2.41
N ALA A 189 7.41 -4.15 2.04
CA ALA A 189 7.04 -4.83 0.80
C ALA A 189 6.78 -3.87 -0.37
N SER A 190 6.92 -2.55 -0.14
CA SER A 190 6.62 -1.49 -1.10
C SER A 190 5.19 -1.55 -1.65
N PHE A 191 4.25 -1.95 -0.79
CA PHE A 191 2.82 -2.04 -1.09
C PHE A 191 2.06 -0.75 -0.70
N LEU A 192 2.67 0.07 0.15
CA LEU A 192 2.36 1.46 0.46
C LEU A 192 3.67 2.20 0.72
N ASP A 193 3.62 3.53 0.76
CA ASP A 193 4.74 4.37 1.16
C ASP A 193 4.37 5.22 2.38
N GLY A 194 5.18 5.14 3.43
CA GLY A 194 5.15 6.06 4.57
C GLY A 194 3.84 6.04 5.36
N TYR A 195 3.92 5.68 6.64
CA TYR A 195 2.73 5.55 7.47
C TYR A 195 2.86 6.22 8.84
N ASP A 196 1.71 6.52 9.44
CA ASP A 196 1.59 6.95 10.83
C ASP A 196 0.37 6.27 11.46
N VAL A 197 0.46 5.95 12.75
CA VAL A 197 -0.64 5.33 13.52
C VAL A 197 -0.85 6.11 14.81
N ALA A 198 -2.06 6.63 15.00
CA ALA A 198 -2.45 7.35 16.19
C ALA A 198 -3.63 6.66 16.89
N ALA A 199 -3.61 6.60 18.22
CA ALA A 199 -4.78 6.19 18.99
C ALA A 199 -5.79 7.35 19.05
N CYS A 200 -7.07 7.06 18.82
CA CYS A 200 -8.13 8.03 19.01
C CYS A 200 -8.46 8.21 20.49
N ALA A 201 -9.13 9.33 20.81
CA ALA A 201 -9.70 9.52 22.14
C ALA A 201 -10.68 8.37 22.47
N GLY A 202 -10.56 7.78 23.65
CA GLY A 202 -11.36 6.62 24.08
C GLY A 202 -10.57 5.31 24.14
N GLY A 203 -9.49 5.17 23.36
CA GLY A 203 -8.55 4.04 23.47
C GLY A 203 -8.92 2.76 22.70
N ASP A 204 -10.15 2.67 22.19
CA ASP A 204 -10.65 1.50 21.45
C ASP A 204 -10.65 1.68 19.93
N ALA A 205 -10.10 2.80 19.46
CA ALA A 205 -10.00 3.12 18.04
C ALA A 205 -8.63 3.71 17.68
N TRP A 206 -8.21 3.47 16.45
CA TRP A 206 -6.94 3.91 15.88
C TRP A 206 -7.16 4.49 14.49
N GLU A 207 -6.35 5.48 14.17
CA GLU A 207 -6.28 6.12 12.86
C GLU A 207 -4.92 5.79 12.25
N ALA A 208 -4.94 5.21 11.05
CA ALA A 208 -3.77 4.98 10.23
C ALA A 208 -3.78 5.96 9.05
N THR A 209 -2.64 6.60 8.78
CA THR A 209 -2.45 7.35 7.53
C THR A 209 -1.32 6.74 6.73
N PHE A 210 -1.47 6.63 5.41
CA PHE A 210 -0.44 6.08 4.52
C PHE A 210 -0.56 6.65 3.09
N ALA A 211 0.54 6.64 2.33
CA ALA A 211 0.59 7.12 0.94
C ALA A 211 0.78 5.97 -0.07
N ASP A 212 0.54 6.28 -1.35
CA ASP A 212 0.84 5.43 -2.51
C ASP A 212 0.46 3.94 -2.35
N TYR A 213 -0.69 3.68 -1.71
CA TYR A 213 -1.19 2.33 -1.53
C TYR A 213 -1.53 1.70 -2.88
N ALA A 214 -0.89 0.57 -3.19
CA ALA A 214 -0.91 -0.05 -4.52
C ALA A 214 -2.33 -0.37 -5.05
N LEU A 215 -3.29 -0.61 -4.15
CA LEU A 215 -4.67 -0.94 -4.49
C LEU A 215 -5.63 0.27 -4.52
N ALA A 216 -5.19 1.45 -4.09
CA ALA A 216 -6.05 2.64 -4.01
C ALA A 216 -6.35 3.27 -5.38
N GLU A 217 -5.57 2.97 -6.43
CA GLU A 217 -5.57 3.76 -7.65
C GLU A 217 -6.81 3.58 -8.56
N ARG A 218 -7.85 2.82 -8.19
CA ARG A 218 -8.86 2.38 -9.18
C ARG A 218 -10.35 2.40 -8.81
N THR A 219 -10.79 2.74 -7.58
CA THR A 219 -12.16 2.30 -7.19
C THR A 219 -13.06 3.28 -6.43
N GLY A 220 -12.64 4.50 -6.07
CA GLY A 220 -13.47 5.34 -5.17
C GLY A 220 -13.74 4.67 -3.81
N ARG A 221 -12.97 3.61 -3.52
CA ARG A 221 -13.04 2.71 -2.38
C ARG A 221 -11.62 2.43 -1.94
N LEU A 222 -11.44 2.11 -0.66
CA LEU A 222 -10.18 1.65 -0.13
C LEU A 222 -10.24 0.12 0.05
N PRO A 223 -9.46 -0.66 -0.71
CA PRO A 223 -9.38 -2.10 -0.51
C PRO A 223 -8.59 -2.42 0.78
N THR A 224 -9.23 -3.06 1.75
CA THR A 224 -8.66 -3.27 3.10
C THR A 224 -8.20 -4.70 3.33
N LEU A 225 -8.58 -5.66 2.47
CA LEU A 225 -8.28 -7.09 2.66
C LEU A 225 -6.82 -7.41 3.01
N PRO A 226 -5.79 -6.86 2.34
CA PRO A 226 -4.40 -7.18 2.66
C PRO A 226 -3.99 -6.67 4.04
N ILE A 227 -4.55 -5.51 4.45
CA ILE A 227 -4.35 -4.94 5.78
C ILE A 227 -5.08 -5.81 6.81
N ALA A 228 -6.32 -6.19 6.54
CA ALA A 228 -7.14 -7.02 7.42
C ALA A 228 -6.51 -8.39 7.68
N VAL A 229 -6.08 -9.10 6.63
CA VAL A 229 -5.44 -10.43 6.75
C VAL A 229 -4.18 -10.38 7.62
N ASP A 230 -3.27 -9.42 7.40
CA ASP A 230 -2.06 -9.32 8.23
C ASP A 230 -2.35 -8.79 9.65
N LEU A 231 -3.37 -7.94 9.83
CA LEU A 231 -3.77 -7.42 11.14
C LEU A 231 -4.44 -8.49 12.00
N VAL A 232 -5.44 -9.20 11.46
CA VAL A 232 -6.18 -10.28 12.14
C VAL A 232 -5.24 -11.42 12.53
N ARG A 233 -4.27 -11.75 11.67
CA ARG A 233 -3.20 -12.72 11.98
C ARG A 233 -2.44 -12.41 13.27
N ARG A 234 -2.33 -11.12 13.60
CA ARG A 234 -1.61 -10.64 14.80
C ARG A 234 -2.53 -10.55 16.02
N LEU A 235 -3.84 -10.67 15.84
CA LEU A 235 -4.88 -10.44 16.82
C LEU A 235 -5.94 -11.58 16.82
N PRO A 236 -5.55 -12.86 16.93
CA PRO A 236 -6.48 -13.98 16.75
C PRO A 236 -7.67 -13.97 17.75
N ASP A 237 -7.47 -13.39 18.93
CA ASP A 237 -8.49 -13.30 19.99
C ASP A 237 -9.14 -11.90 20.09
N ARG A 238 -8.86 -10.99 19.16
CA ARG A 238 -9.33 -9.59 19.23
C ARG A 238 -9.82 -9.13 17.85
N PRO A 239 -11.12 -9.26 17.59
CA PRO A 239 -11.67 -8.79 16.32
C PRO A 239 -11.57 -7.27 16.22
N VAL A 240 -11.44 -6.83 14.97
CA VAL A 240 -11.30 -5.43 14.61
C VAL A 240 -12.23 -5.13 13.44
N ALA A 241 -12.84 -3.96 13.46
CA ALA A 241 -13.61 -3.45 12.34
C ALA A 241 -12.84 -2.29 11.69
N PHE A 242 -12.97 -2.19 10.38
CA PHE A 242 -12.50 -1.05 9.60
C PHE A 242 -13.75 -0.22 9.35
N THR A 243 -13.83 0.98 9.90
CA THR A 243 -15.11 1.73 9.99
C THR A 243 -15.18 2.94 9.09
N GLU A 244 -14.03 3.50 8.69
CA GLU A 244 -13.99 4.71 7.87
C GLU A 244 -12.71 4.74 7.03
N ALA A 245 -12.84 5.14 5.76
CA ALA A 245 -11.73 5.40 4.87
C ALA A 245 -11.92 6.78 4.22
N THR A 246 -10.98 7.70 4.46
CA THR A 246 -11.03 9.06 3.90
C THR A 246 -9.85 9.26 2.94
N PRO A 247 -10.09 9.58 1.66
CA PRO A 247 -9.02 10.01 0.77
C PRO A 247 -8.50 11.37 1.22
N LEU A 248 -7.18 11.53 1.25
CA LEU A 248 -6.50 12.78 1.56
C LEU A 248 -5.78 13.30 0.30
N ALA A 249 -5.21 14.50 0.38
CA ALA A 249 -4.34 15.03 -0.66
C ALA A 249 -3.10 14.12 -0.91
N ASP A 250 -2.46 14.30 -2.06
CA ASP A 250 -1.20 13.63 -2.40
C ASP A 250 -1.24 12.10 -2.33
N ARG A 251 -2.36 11.51 -2.79
CA ARG A 251 -2.55 10.05 -2.87
C ARG A 251 -2.50 9.35 -1.51
N ARG A 252 -2.76 10.09 -0.44
CA ARG A 252 -2.79 9.56 0.92
C ARG A 252 -4.19 9.12 1.29
N TRP A 253 -4.26 8.19 2.23
CA TRP A 253 -5.50 7.72 2.84
C TRP A 253 -5.42 7.81 4.34
N ARG A 254 -6.57 8.10 4.95
CA ARG A 254 -6.83 7.89 6.37
C ARG A 254 -7.75 6.68 6.51
N LEU A 255 -7.39 5.75 7.38
CA LEU A 255 -8.15 4.57 7.69
C LEU A 255 -8.41 4.50 9.19
N ARG A 256 -9.67 4.29 9.58
CA ARG A 256 -10.08 4.10 10.96
C ARG A 256 -10.30 2.63 11.27
N VAL A 257 -9.70 2.16 12.36
CA VAL A 257 -9.78 0.77 12.85
C VAL A 257 -10.25 0.79 14.30
N GLU A 258 -11.25 -0.03 14.63
CA GLU A 258 -11.84 -0.11 15.96
C GLU A 258 -11.75 -1.53 16.51
N ALA A 259 -11.50 -1.66 17.81
CA ALA A 259 -11.60 -2.94 18.49
C ALA A 259 -13.08 -3.29 18.69
N VAL A 260 -13.46 -4.53 18.35
CA VAL A 260 -14.83 -5.01 18.52
C VAL A 260 -14.95 -5.81 19.81
N ASP A 261 -15.92 -5.47 20.65
CA ASP A 261 -16.26 -6.24 21.84
C ASP A 261 -17.35 -7.27 21.50
N LEU A 262 -16.95 -8.51 21.20
CA LEU A 262 -17.89 -9.61 20.94
C LEU A 262 -18.71 -10.03 22.16
N SER A 263 -18.37 -9.55 23.36
CA SER A 263 -19.20 -9.81 24.55
C SER A 263 -20.47 -8.96 24.55
N ASP A 264 -20.53 -7.91 23.73
CA ASP A 264 -21.76 -7.18 23.45
C ASP A 264 -22.59 -7.94 22.41
N SER A 265 -23.67 -8.56 22.87
CA SER A 265 -24.63 -9.28 22.01
C SER A 265 -25.35 -8.41 20.99
N ASN A 266 -25.21 -7.08 21.06
CA ASN A 266 -25.73 -6.14 20.05
C ASN A 266 -24.65 -5.61 19.10
N ALA A 267 -23.38 -6.01 19.26
CA ALA A 267 -22.35 -5.62 18.34
C ALA A 267 -22.58 -6.28 16.97
N ASP A 268 -22.59 -5.45 15.92
CA ASP A 268 -22.59 -5.95 14.54
C ASP A 268 -21.29 -6.73 14.26
N ASP A 269 -21.34 -7.65 13.31
CA ASP A 269 -20.12 -8.34 12.87
C ASP A 269 -19.07 -7.34 12.36
N PRO A 270 -17.78 -7.60 12.61
CA PRO A 270 -16.69 -6.76 12.15
C PRO A 270 -16.80 -6.43 10.66
N ALA A 271 -17.03 -5.15 10.36
CA ALA A 271 -17.22 -4.66 9.00
C ALA A 271 -15.92 -4.14 8.38
N GLY A 272 -15.96 -3.91 7.06
CA GLY A 272 -14.89 -3.27 6.29
C GLY A 272 -13.63 -4.12 6.13
N LEU A 273 -13.71 -5.43 6.35
CA LEU A 273 -12.55 -6.33 6.28
C LEU A 273 -12.04 -6.56 4.84
N VAL A 274 -12.92 -6.42 3.84
CA VAL A 274 -12.56 -6.59 2.42
C VAL A 274 -12.28 -5.24 1.76
N SER A 275 -13.18 -4.28 1.99
CA SER A 275 -13.05 -2.93 1.47
C SER A 275 -13.89 -1.92 2.25
N LEU A 276 -13.64 -0.64 2.00
CA LEU A 276 -14.47 0.47 2.47
C LEU A 276 -14.79 1.44 1.34
N ASP A 277 -16.01 1.96 1.33
CA ASP A 277 -16.34 3.15 0.54
C ASP A 277 -15.57 4.36 1.06
N ALA A 278 -15.08 5.18 0.13
CA ALA A 278 -14.50 6.47 0.50
C ALA A 278 -15.58 7.33 1.14
N ALA A 279 -15.40 7.70 2.39
CA ALA A 279 -16.20 8.74 3.02
C ALA A 279 -15.95 10.03 2.24
N ASP A 280 -17.00 10.57 1.61
CA ASP A 280 -16.94 11.84 0.92
C ASP A 280 -16.64 12.93 1.96
N GLU A 281 -15.60 13.74 1.76
CA GLU A 281 -15.37 14.90 2.60
C GLU A 281 -16.46 15.95 2.34
N GLY A 282 -17.65 15.73 2.90
CA GLY A 282 -18.70 16.74 3.02
C GLY A 282 -18.30 17.95 3.88
N ARG A 283 -17.02 18.12 4.23
CA ARG A 283 -16.48 19.20 5.08
C ARG A 283 -15.61 20.22 4.34
N LEU A 284 -15.36 20.07 3.03
CA LEU A 284 -14.82 21.18 2.22
C LEU A 284 -15.87 22.27 1.89
N ASN A 285 -17.13 22.09 2.34
CA ASN A 285 -18.19 23.09 2.29
C ASN A 285 -18.46 23.78 3.66
N GLU A 286 -17.59 23.65 4.67
CA GLU A 286 -17.62 24.60 5.79
C GLU A 286 -17.08 25.94 5.31
N THR A 287 -18.05 26.75 4.88
CA THR A 287 -17.91 28.11 4.40
C THR A 287 -17.47 29.01 5.55
N ASP A 288 -16.17 29.08 5.83
CA ASP A 288 -15.58 30.20 6.58
C ASP A 288 -14.09 30.40 6.23
N TYR A 289 -13.85 30.80 4.98
CA TYR A 289 -12.77 31.74 4.66
C TYR A 289 -13.38 32.89 3.85
N ARG A 290 -13.91 33.89 4.57
CA ARG A 290 -14.15 35.21 4.01
C ARG A 290 -12.87 36.04 4.12
N LEU A 291 -12.35 36.41 2.95
CA LEU A 291 -11.44 37.52 2.62
C LEU A 291 -10.11 37.62 3.37
#